data_AF-A0A494BAD3-F1
#
_entry.id   AF-A0A494BAD3-F1
#
_cell.length_a   1.000
_cell.length_b   1.000
_cell.length_c   1.000
_cell.angle_alpha   90.00
_cell.angle_beta   90.00
_cell.angle_gamma   90.00
#
_symmetry.space_group_name_H-M   'P 1'
#
loop_
_entity.id
_entity.type
_entity.pdbx_description
1 polymer ?
#
loop_
_entity_poly.entity_id
_entity_poly.type
_entity_poly.pdbx_seq_one_letter_code
_entity_poly.pdbx_strand_id
1 'polypeptide(L)'
;MAEAHQAVAFQFTVTPDGIDLRLSHEALKQICLSGLHSWKKKFIRFKNGIITGVFPASPSSWLIVVVGVISSMHTKVDPSLGMIAKINRTLDTTGRMSSQTKNIVSGVLFGTGLWVAIIMTMRYSLKVLLSYHGWMFAEHGKMSRSTRIWMAMVKVFSGRKPMLYSFQTSLPRLPVPAVKDTVSRYLESVRPLMKEGDFQRMTALAQDFAVNLGPKLQWYLKLKSWWATNYVSDWWEEYIYLRGRGPIMVNSNYYAMEMLYITPTHIQAARAGNTIHAILLYRRTVDREELKPIRLLGSTIPLCSAQWERLFNTSRIPGEETDTIQHVKDSRHIVVYHRGRYFKVWLYHDGRLLRPRELEQQMQQILDDTSEPQPGEAKLAALTAADRVPWAKCRQTYFAR
;
A
#
# COMPACT_ATOMS: atom_id res chain seq x y z
N MET A 1 -2.44 -27.11 -3.33
CA MET A 1 -3.75 -27.71 -3.03
C MET A 1 -4.94 -27.01 -3.69
N ALA A 2 -4.90 -25.75 -4.16
CA ALA A 2 -5.91 -25.33 -5.16
C ALA A 2 -5.78 -26.19 -6.43
N GLU A 3 -4.55 -26.45 -6.87
CA GLU A 3 -4.24 -27.38 -7.97
C GLU A 3 -4.55 -28.84 -7.64
N ALA A 4 -4.32 -29.31 -6.41
CA ALA A 4 -4.65 -30.69 -6.03
C ALA A 4 -6.17 -30.92 -5.89
N HIS A 5 -6.94 -29.93 -5.40
CA HIS A 5 -8.41 -30.02 -5.40
C HIS A 5 -8.99 -29.80 -6.80
N GLN A 6 -8.33 -29.02 -7.67
CA GLN A 6 -8.66 -28.94 -9.10
C GLN A 6 -8.38 -30.27 -9.82
N ALA A 7 -7.31 -31.00 -9.46
CA ALA A 7 -7.01 -32.32 -10.02
C ALA A 7 -8.03 -33.40 -9.60
N VAL A 8 -8.70 -33.24 -8.46
CA VAL A 8 -9.83 -34.12 -8.05
C VAL A 8 -11.15 -33.68 -8.70
N ALA A 9 -11.27 -32.43 -9.16
CA ALA A 9 -12.46 -31.92 -9.86
C ALA A 9 -12.58 -32.43 -11.31
N PHE A 10 -11.44 -32.82 -11.90
CA PHE A 10 -11.33 -33.36 -13.25
C PHE A 10 -10.51 -34.65 -13.16
N GLN A 11 -11.14 -35.77 -12.80
CA GLN A 11 -10.52 -37.08 -13.07
C GLN A 11 -10.59 -37.29 -14.59
N PHE A 12 -9.42 -37.20 -15.21
CA PHE A 12 -9.20 -37.51 -16.62
C PHE A 12 -8.57 -38.89 -16.69
N THR A 13 -9.36 -39.88 -17.09
CA THR A 13 -8.87 -41.24 -17.36
C THR A 13 -9.08 -41.53 -18.82
N VAL A 14 -7.98 -41.73 -19.55
CA VAL A 14 -8.03 -42.20 -20.94
C VAL A 14 -8.21 -43.71 -20.90
N THR A 15 -9.40 -44.18 -21.29
CA THR A 15 -9.68 -45.61 -21.47
C THR A 15 -9.59 -45.95 -22.96
N PRO A 16 -9.43 -47.24 -23.33
CA PRO A 16 -9.43 -47.67 -24.73
C PRO A 16 -10.70 -47.24 -25.50
N ASP A 17 -11.80 -46.97 -24.79
CA ASP A 17 -13.10 -46.59 -25.34
C ASP A 17 -13.35 -45.07 -25.40
N GLY A 18 -12.41 -44.24 -24.92
CA GLY A 18 -12.49 -42.78 -24.98
C GLY A 18 -11.99 -42.04 -23.74
N ILE A 19 -12.37 -40.77 -23.63
CA ILE A 19 -12.04 -39.90 -22.48
C ILE A 19 -13.19 -40.01 -21.46
N ASP A 20 -12.94 -40.61 -20.28
CA ASP A 20 -13.88 -40.56 -19.16
C ASP A 20 -13.59 -39.32 -18.31
N LEU A 21 -14.57 -38.41 -18.23
CA LEU A 21 -14.47 -37.13 -17.53
C LEU A 21 -15.48 -37.10 -16.37
N ARG A 22 -15.02 -37.39 -15.16
CA ARG A 22 -15.86 -37.29 -13.94
C ARG A 22 -15.81 -35.87 -13.37
N LEU A 23 -16.80 -35.06 -13.72
CA LEU A 23 -17.01 -33.71 -13.18
C LEU A 23 -17.79 -33.75 -11.86
N SER A 24 -17.12 -33.45 -10.74
CA SER A 24 -17.80 -33.25 -9.46
C SER A 24 -18.60 -31.94 -9.48
N HIS A 25 -19.92 -32.03 -9.34
CA HIS A 25 -20.81 -30.87 -9.25
C HIS A 25 -20.44 -29.93 -8.10
N GLU A 26 -20.01 -30.50 -6.97
CA GLU A 26 -19.54 -29.72 -5.83
C GLU A 26 -18.28 -28.93 -6.19
N ALA A 27 -17.35 -29.54 -6.94
CA ALA A 27 -16.14 -28.85 -7.38
C ALA A 27 -16.42 -27.71 -8.38
N LEU A 28 -17.35 -27.91 -9.33
CA LEU A 28 -17.80 -26.84 -10.24
C LEU A 28 -18.44 -25.66 -9.48
N LYS A 29 -19.29 -25.98 -8.50
CA LYS A 29 -19.89 -24.98 -7.60
C LYS A 29 -18.81 -24.21 -6.84
N GLN A 30 -17.78 -24.88 -6.32
CA GLN A 30 -16.65 -24.24 -5.65
C GLN A 30 -15.85 -23.31 -6.59
N ILE A 31 -15.61 -23.74 -7.82
CA ILE A 31 -14.92 -22.91 -8.84
C ILE A 31 -15.76 -21.67 -9.13
N CYS A 32 -17.06 -21.82 -9.34
CA CYS A 32 -17.98 -20.70 -9.59
C CYS A 32 -18.04 -19.73 -8.42
N LEU A 33 -18.24 -20.22 -7.19
CA LEU A 33 -18.24 -19.39 -5.98
C LEU A 33 -16.91 -18.67 -5.79
N SER A 34 -15.80 -19.35 -6.05
CA SER A 34 -14.47 -18.76 -5.96
C SER A 34 -14.23 -17.67 -7.01
N GLY A 35 -14.69 -17.92 -8.24
CA GLY A 35 -14.67 -16.96 -9.34
C GLY A 35 -15.48 -15.70 -9.01
N LEU A 36 -16.70 -15.87 -8.52
CA LEU A 36 -17.58 -14.77 -8.11
C LEU A 36 -16.94 -13.91 -7.01
N HIS A 37 -16.35 -14.54 -5.98
CA HIS A 37 -15.68 -13.81 -4.90
C HIS A 37 -14.44 -13.06 -5.37
N SER A 38 -13.64 -13.68 -6.25
CA SER A 38 -12.48 -13.04 -6.87
C SER A 38 -12.91 -11.83 -7.70
N TRP A 39 -13.96 -11.98 -8.51
CA TRP A 39 -14.53 -10.89 -9.30
C TRP A 39 -15.07 -9.77 -8.42
N LYS A 40 -15.83 -10.09 -7.36
CA LYS A 40 -16.33 -9.11 -6.38
C LYS A 40 -15.18 -8.36 -5.70
N LYS A 41 -14.10 -9.06 -5.32
CA LYS A 41 -12.90 -8.43 -4.75
C LYS A 41 -12.26 -7.45 -5.74
N LYS A 42 -12.06 -7.88 -6.99
CA LYS A 42 -11.50 -7.03 -8.05
C LYS A 42 -12.37 -5.81 -8.33
N PHE A 43 -13.69 -6.00 -8.38
CA PHE A 43 -14.65 -4.91 -8.57
C PHE A 43 -14.62 -3.92 -7.40
N ILE A 44 -14.58 -4.38 -6.15
CA ILE A 44 -14.47 -3.50 -4.98
C ILE A 44 -13.18 -2.67 -5.04
N ARG A 45 -12.03 -3.30 -5.33
CA ARG A 45 -10.77 -2.56 -5.51
C ARG A 45 -10.83 -1.56 -6.65
N PHE A 46 -11.37 -1.94 -7.80
CA PHE A 46 -11.54 -1.03 -8.94
C PHE A 46 -12.42 0.18 -8.56
N LYS A 47 -13.59 -0.07 -7.97
CA LYS A 47 -14.49 0.98 -7.49
C LYS A 47 -13.80 1.90 -6.47
N ASN A 48 -13.10 1.33 -5.49
CA ASN A 48 -12.41 2.09 -4.46
C ASN A 48 -11.21 2.85 -5.02
N GLY A 49 -10.53 2.30 -6.01
CA GLY A 49 -9.50 2.97 -6.82
C GLY A 49 -10.04 4.19 -7.58
N ILE A 50 -11.26 4.12 -8.13
CA ILE A 50 -11.91 5.30 -8.72
C ILE A 50 -12.24 6.33 -7.63
N ILE A 51 -12.81 5.90 -6.49
CA ILE A 51 -13.19 6.80 -5.40
C ILE A 51 -11.96 7.54 -4.84
N THR A 52 -10.87 6.82 -4.56
CA THR A 52 -9.60 7.41 -4.11
C THR A 52 -8.95 8.24 -5.24
N GLY A 53 -9.06 7.77 -6.48
CA GLY A 53 -8.56 8.42 -7.68
C GLY A 53 -9.23 9.75 -8.04
N VAL A 54 -10.38 10.09 -7.43
CA VAL A 54 -11.07 11.41 -7.60
C VAL A 54 -11.14 12.22 -6.31
N PHE A 55 -10.61 11.68 -5.20
CA PHE A 55 -10.54 12.36 -3.91
C PHE A 55 -9.72 13.66 -4.03
N PRO A 56 -10.11 14.79 -3.38
CA PRO A 56 -11.11 14.93 -2.31
C PRO A 56 -12.58 15.07 -2.76
N ALA A 57 -12.86 15.04 -4.06
CA ALA A 57 -14.22 15.03 -4.58
C ALA A 57 -14.84 13.62 -4.54
N SER A 58 -16.07 13.49 -5.03
CA SER A 58 -16.78 12.21 -5.15
C SER A 58 -17.29 11.98 -6.57
N PRO A 59 -17.50 10.74 -7.03
CA PRO A 59 -18.17 10.47 -8.30
C PRO A 59 -19.55 11.12 -8.41
N SER A 60 -20.28 11.27 -7.30
CA SER A 60 -21.57 11.97 -7.29
C SER A 60 -21.43 13.48 -7.55
N SER A 61 -20.31 14.11 -7.20
CA SER A 61 -20.09 15.53 -7.50
C SER A 61 -19.94 15.80 -8.99
N TRP A 62 -19.51 14.81 -9.79
CA TRP A 62 -19.49 14.92 -11.26
C TRP A 62 -20.89 15.11 -11.81
N LEU A 63 -21.86 14.31 -11.34
CA LEU A 63 -23.27 14.45 -11.73
C LEU A 63 -23.82 15.84 -11.41
N ILE A 64 -23.49 16.38 -10.23
CA ILE A 64 -23.93 17.72 -9.82
C ILE A 64 -23.39 18.78 -10.78
N VAL A 65 -22.10 18.71 -11.14
CA VAL A 65 -21.48 19.67 -12.07
C VAL A 65 -22.07 19.54 -13.47
N VAL A 66 -22.21 18.31 -13.99
CA VAL A 66 -22.76 18.08 -15.34
C VAL A 66 -24.22 18.50 -15.43
N VAL A 67 -25.05 18.13 -14.46
CA VAL A 67 -26.47 18.56 -14.42
C VAL A 67 -26.56 20.08 -14.29
N GLY A 68 -25.73 20.71 -13.45
CA GLY A 68 -25.69 22.18 -13.35
C GLY A 68 -25.33 22.86 -14.68
N VAL A 69 -24.35 22.32 -15.40
CA VAL A 69 -23.97 22.81 -16.74
C VAL A 69 -25.10 22.60 -17.75
N ILE A 70 -25.72 21.42 -17.79
CA ILE A 70 -26.82 21.15 -18.73
C ILE A 70 -28.05 22.01 -18.41
N SER A 71 -28.40 22.19 -17.13
CA SER A 71 -29.53 23.03 -16.72
C SER A 71 -29.30 24.49 -17.06
N SER A 72 -28.09 25.02 -16.87
CA SER A 72 -27.77 26.41 -17.26
C SER A 72 -27.85 26.62 -18.77
N MET A 73 -27.45 25.62 -19.57
CA MET A 73 -27.67 25.65 -21.02
C MET A 73 -29.16 25.71 -21.39
N HIS A 74 -30.03 25.00 -20.66
CA HIS A 74 -31.48 25.05 -20.91
C HIS A 74 -32.09 26.41 -20.53
N THR A 75 -31.54 27.09 -19.52
CA THR A 75 -31.95 28.46 -19.14
C THR A 75 -31.28 29.55 -19.97
N LYS A 76 -30.56 29.19 -21.05
CA LYS A 76 -29.82 30.11 -21.95
C LYS A 76 -28.73 30.94 -21.24
N VAL A 77 -28.25 30.48 -20.08
CA VAL A 77 -27.10 31.08 -19.39
C VAL A 77 -25.88 30.23 -19.74
N ASP A 78 -24.86 30.82 -20.38
CA ASP A 78 -23.63 30.10 -20.71
C ASP A 78 -22.56 30.28 -19.60
N PRO A 79 -22.38 29.31 -18.70
CA PRO A 79 -21.34 29.37 -17.67
C PRO A 79 -19.93 29.16 -18.24
N SER A 80 -19.81 28.73 -19.49
CA SER A 80 -18.53 28.34 -20.12
C SER A 80 -17.84 29.47 -20.87
N LEU A 81 -18.43 30.67 -20.88
CA LEU A 81 -17.92 31.84 -21.63
C LEU A 81 -17.65 31.51 -23.11
N GLY A 82 -18.55 30.76 -23.75
CA GLY A 82 -18.47 30.38 -25.16
C GLY A 82 -17.67 29.12 -25.47
N MET A 83 -17.07 28.45 -24.48
CA MET A 83 -16.32 27.20 -24.72
C MET A 83 -17.21 26.05 -25.18
N ILE A 84 -18.43 25.93 -24.63
CA ILE A 84 -19.39 24.90 -25.05
C ILE A 84 -19.74 25.07 -26.53
N ALA A 85 -19.96 26.31 -26.98
CA ALA A 85 -20.23 26.61 -28.38
C ALA A 85 -19.04 26.24 -29.28
N LYS A 86 -17.80 26.44 -28.81
CA LYS A 86 -16.59 26.04 -29.53
C LYS A 86 -16.49 24.50 -29.65
N ILE A 87 -16.74 23.77 -28.57
CA ILE A 87 -16.78 22.29 -28.59
C ILE A 87 -17.85 21.80 -29.59
N ASN A 88 -19.03 22.40 -29.55
CA ASN A 88 -20.14 22.07 -30.44
C ASN A 88 -19.75 22.22 -31.92
N ARG A 89 -19.14 23.36 -32.30
CA ARG A 89 -18.61 23.58 -33.66
C ARG A 89 -17.57 22.56 -34.09
N THR A 90 -16.82 22.00 -33.14
CA THR A 90 -15.81 20.97 -33.43
C THR A 90 -16.45 19.59 -33.60
N LEU A 91 -17.64 19.36 -33.03
CA LEU A 91 -18.44 18.15 -33.23
C LEU A 91 -19.28 18.22 -34.52
N ASP A 92 -19.56 19.42 -35.03
CA ASP A 92 -20.28 19.62 -36.30
C ASP A 92 -19.53 19.03 -37.50
N THR A 93 -18.20 19.10 -37.53
CA THR A 93 -17.38 18.51 -38.61
C THR A 93 -17.51 16.99 -38.72
N THR A 94 -17.98 16.30 -37.68
CA THR A 94 -18.18 14.85 -37.68
C THR A 94 -19.50 14.38 -38.33
N GLY A 95 -20.43 15.27 -38.66
CA GLY A 95 -21.63 15.02 -39.50
C GLY A 95 -22.69 14.01 -38.99
N ARG A 96 -22.43 13.27 -37.90
CA ARG A 96 -23.23 12.09 -37.49
C ARG A 96 -24.28 12.33 -36.39
N MET A 97 -24.46 13.57 -35.90
CA MET A 97 -25.25 13.84 -34.68
C MET A 97 -26.30 14.95 -34.85
N SER A 98 -27.45 14.81 -34.19
CA SER A 98 -28.50 15.86 -34.13
C SER A 98 -28.06 17.07 -33.29
N SER A 99 -28.65 18.24 -33.52
CA SER A 99 -28.31 19.48 -32.79
C SER A 99 -28.56 19.37 -31.28
N GLN A 100 -29.62 18.66 -30.86
CA GLN A 100 -29.89 18.40 -29.44
C GLN A 100 -28.81 17.50 -28.83
N THR A 101 -28.45 16.41 -29.52
CA THR A 101 -27.41 15.49 -29.06
C THR A 101 -26.05 16.20 -28.95
N LYS A 102 -25.71 17.07 -29.89
CA LYS A 102 -24.47 17.86 -29.86
C LYS A 102 -24.39 18.80 -28.67
N ASN A 103 -25.48 19.50 -28.35
CA ASN A 103 -25.56 20.37 -27.18
C ASN A 103 -25.35 19.59 -25.88
N ILE A 104 -26.03 18.45 -25.73
CA ILE A 104 -25.88 17.58 -24.55
C ILE A 104 -24.43 17.08 -24.45
N VAL A 105 -23.86 16.55 -25.53
CA VAL A 105 -22.49 16.03 -25.52
C VAL A 105 -21.47 17.12 -25.23
N SER A 106 -21.63 18.32 -25.80
CA SER A 106 -20.76 19.47 -25.52
C SER A 106 -20.85 19.89 -24.05
N GLY A 107 -22.05 19.92 -23.47
CA GLY A 107 -22.28 20.20 -22.06
C GLY A 107 -21.66 19.14 -21.13
N VAL A 108 -21.78 17.86 -21.46
CA VAL A 108 -21.16 16.76 -20.71
C VAL A 108 -19.63 16.84 -20.78
N LEU A 109 -19.06 17.09 -21.96
CA LEU A 109 -17.61 17.23 -22.14
C LEU A 109 -17.06 18.41 -21.34
N PHE A 110 -17.72 19.58 -21.45
CA PHE A 110 -17.32 20.76 -20.68
C PHE A 110 -17.48 20.54 -19.17
N GLY A 111 -18.62 20.02 -18.71
CA GLY A 111 -18.89 19.76 -17.30
C GLY A 111 -17.91 18.74 -16.71
N THR A 112 -17.51 17.73 -17.48
CA THR A 112 -16.47 16.78 -17.07
C THR A 112 -15.10 17.44 -16.96
N GLY A 113 -14.72 18.27 -17.93
CA GLY A 113 -13.47 19.04 -17.89
C GLY A 113 -13.42 20.00 -16.70
N LEU A 114 -14.50 20.73 -16.45
CA LEU A 114 -14.65 21.61 -15.29
C LEU A 114 -14.53 20.84 -13.96
N TRP A 115 -15.20 19.69 -13.86
CA TRP A 115 -15.12 18.83 -12.69
C TRP A 115 -13.68 18.32 -12.42
N VAL A 116 -12.97 17.89 -13.47
CA VAL A 116 -11.55 17.50 -13.37
C VAL A 116 -10.68 18.68 -12.91
N ALA A 117 -10.90 19.89 -13.46
CA ALA A 117 -10.18 21.08 -13.06
C ALA A 117 -10.42 21.45 -11.58
N ILE A 118 -11.66 21.31 -11.09
CA ILE A 118 -12.00 21.48 -9.68
C ILE A 118 -11.25 20.47 -8.81
N ILE A 119 -11.22 19.19 -9.19
CA ILE A 119 -10.48 18.16 -8.45
C ILE A 119 -9.00 18.49 -8.37
N MET A 120 -8.38 18.83 -9.51
CA MET A 120 -6.96 19.17 -9.56
C MET A 120 -6.65 20.39 -8.68
N THR A 121 -7.53 21.39 -8.69
CA THR A 121 -7.41 22.57 -7.83
C THR A 121 -7.51 22.19 -6.35
N MET A 122 -8.52 21.39 -5.96
CA MET A 122 -8.66 20.94 -4.57
C MET A 122 -7.47 20.12 -4.09
N ARG A 123 -6.94 19.23 -4.95
CA ARG A 123 -5.73 18.43 -4.67
C ARG A 123 -4.51 19.30 -4.47
N TYR A 124 -4.30 20.25 -5.38
CA TYR A 124 -3.19 21.18 -5.30
C TYR A 124 -3.27 22.03 -4.03
N SER A 125 -4.44 22.58 -3.71
CA SER A 125 -4.68 23.32 -2.46
C SER A 125 -4.40 22.46 -1.23
N LEU A 126 -4.87 21.21 -1.20
CA LEU A 126 -4.58 20.30 -0.10
C LEU A 126 -3.08 20.01 0.00
N LYS A 127 -2.38 19.82 -1.12
CA LYS A 127 -0.93 19.60 -1.15
C LYS A 127 -0.16 20.81 -0.63
N VAL A 128 -0.55 22.02 -1.00
CA VAL A 128 0.04 23.27 -0.49
C VAL A 128 -0.19 23.39 1.02
N LEU A 129 -1.41 23.12 1.49
CA LEU A 129 -1.72 23.12 2.92
C LEU A 129 -0.85 22.10 3.68
N LEU A 130 -0.71 20.88 3.17
CA LEU A 130 0.10 19.83 3.79
C LEU A 130 1.62 20.08 3.68
N SER A 131 2.06 21.00 2.81
CA SER A 131 3.48 21.39 2.71
C SER A 131 3.91 22.35 3.82
N TYR A 132 2.97 22.90 4.58
CA TYR A 132 3.29 23.71 5.76
C TYR A 132 3.73 22.82 6.92
N HIS A 133 4.92 23.08 7.46
CA HIS A 133 5.58 22.29 8.50
C HIS A 133 5.77 23.05 9.82
N GLY A 134 5.42 24.34 9.88
CA GLY A 134 5.64 25.17 11.07
C GLY A 134 4.86 24.71 12.30
N TRP A 135 3.82 23.90 12.12
CA TRP A 135 3.07 23.29 13.21
C TRP A 135 3.89 22.28 14.03
N MET A 136 4.93 21.66 13.46
CA MET A 136 5.77 20.66 14.16
C MET A 136 6.60 21.27 15.27
N PHE A 137 6.95 22.55 15.14
CA PHE A 137 7.80 23.26 16.09
C PHE A 137 7.00 24.03 17.14
N ALA A 138 5.66 23.93 17.12
CA ALA A 138 4.82 24.56 18.12
C ALA A 138 4.90 23.80 19.46
N GLU A 139 5.05 24.53 20.56
CA GLU A 139 4.99 23.95 21.91
C GLU A 139 3.64 23.25 22.14
N HIS A 140 3.68 22.08 22.79
CA HIS A 140 2.47 21.36 23.18
C HIS A 140 1.59 22.26 24.08
N GLY A 141 0.30 22.34 23.75
CA GLY A 141 -0.68 23.16 24.49
C GLY A 141 -0.75 24.64 24.08
N LYS A 142 0.24 25.19 23.36
CA LYS A 142 0.25 26.61 22.94
C LYS A 142 0.16 26.76 21.41
N MET A 143 -0.93 26.24 20.83
CA MET A 143 -1.13 26.40 19.39
C MET A 143 -1.55 27.82 19.01
N SER A 144 -0.81 28.44 18.11
CA SER A 144 -1.13 29.76 17.58
C SER A 144 -2.48 29.75 16.82
N ARG A 145 -3.14 30.92 16.76
CA ARG A 145 -4.41 31.07 16.01
C ARG A 145 -4.25 30.72 14.53
N SER A 146 -3.12 31.08 13.93
CA SER A 146 -2.81 30.78 12.53
C SER A 146 -2.77 29.26 12.28
N THR A 147 -2.11 28.50 13.17
CA THR A 147 -2.04 27.04 13.08
C THR A 147 -3.42 26.40 13.25
N ARG A 148 -4.26 26.96 14.12
CA ARG A 148 -5.65 26.48 14.30
C ARG A 148 -6.49 26.70 13.05
N ILE A 149 -6.40 27.87 12.43
CA ILE A 149 -7.08 28.18 11.16
C ILE A 149 -6.57 27.22 10.07
N TRP A 150 -5.26 27.05 9.95
CA TRP A 150 -4.66 26.12 9.00
C TRP A 150 -5.16 24.68 9.19
N MET A 151 -5.20 24.17 10.42
CA MET A 151 -5.74 22.82 10.69
C MET A 151 -7.21 22.69 10.31
N ALA A 152 -8.01 23.73 10.53
CA ALA A 152 -9.41 23.78 10.10
C ALA A 152 -9.52 23.73 8.57
N MET A 153 -8.66 24.47 7.85
CA MET A 153 -8.57 24.39 6.39
C MET A 153 -8.18 22.98 5.92
N VAL A 154 -7.14 22.37 6.51
CA VAL A 154 -6.77 20.98 6.20
C VAL A 154 -7.95 20.04 6.39
N LYS A 155 -8.72 20.20 7.47
CA LYS A 155 -9.92 19.39 7.75
C LYS A 155 -11.01 19.55 6.68
N VAL A 156 -11.27 20.79 6.23
CA VAL A 156 -12.27 21.09 5.19
C VAL A 156 -11.85 20.47 3.86
N PHE A 157 -10.59 20.65 3.45
CA PHE A 157 -10.06 20.14 2.19
C PHE A 157 -9.81 18.62 2.20
N SER A 158 -9.77 17.99 3.38
CA SER A 158 -9.61 16.54 3.56
C SER A 158 -10.88 15.72 3.34
N GLY A 159 -12.01 16.33 2.99
CA GLY A 159 -13.25 15.62 2.71
C GLY A 159 -13.85 14.86 3.91
N ARG A 160 -15.02 14.23 3.70
CA ARG A 160 -15.82 13.65 4.80
C ARG A 160 -15.55 12.17 5.08
N LYS A 161 -15.10 11.39 4.09
CA LYS A 161 -14.92 9.92 4.21
C LYS A 161 -13.69 9.42 3.44
N PRO A 162 -12.47 9.77 3.90
CA PRO A 162 -11.27 9.28 3.24
C PRO A 162 -11.10 7.77 3.47
N MET A 163 -10.72 7.09 2.40
CA MET A 163 -10.31 5.68 2.34
C MET A 163 -8.78 5.57 2.42
N LEU A 164 -8.23 4.37 2.65
CA LEU A 164 -6.82 4.13 2.99
C LEU A 164 -5.83 4.92 2.12
N TYR A 165 -6.04 4.93 0.80
CA TYR A 165 -5.15 5.59 -0.17
C TYR A 165 -5.62 6.96 -0.66
N SER A 166 -6.68 7.53 -0.09
CA SER A 166 -7.28 8.79 -0.55
C SER A 166 -6.30 9.97 -0.61
N PHE A 167 -5.35 10.04 0.34
CA PHE A 167 -4.41 11.16 0.41
C PHE A 167 -3.16 10.98 -0.45
N GLN A 168 -2.88 9.80 -1.01
CA GLN A 168 -1.59 9.49 -1.64
C GLN A 168 -1.22 10.48 -2.76
N THR A 169 -2.19 10.90 -3.56
CA THR A 169 -1.97 11.87 -4.65
C THR A 169 -1.83 13.32 -4.18
N SER A 170 -2.25 13.61 -2.94
CA SER A 170 -2.28 14.94 -2.35
C SER A 170 -1.17 15.17 -1.33
N LEU A 171 -0.41 14.13 -0.97
CA LEU A 171 0.74 14.27 -0.08
C LEU A 171 1.84 15.12 -0.74
N PRO A 172 2.51 16.00 0.03
CA PRO A 172 3.64 16.75 -0.46
C PRO A 172 4.82 15.80 -0.75
N ARG A 173 5.69 16.21 -1.68
CA ARG A 173 6.95 15.49 -1.89
C ARG A 173 7.88 15.78 -0.72
N LEU A 174 8.74 14.82 -0.38
CA LEU A 174 9.77 15.02 0.62
C LEU A 174 10.73 16.14 0.14
N PRO A 175 10.91 17.23 0.91
CA PRO A 175 11.78 18.32 0.50
C PRO A 175 13.26 17.88 0.50
N VAL A 176 14.05 18.49 -0.37
CA VAL A 176 15.51 18.35 -0.39
C VAL A 176 16.10 19.52 0.39
N PRO A 177 16.68 19.31 1.59
CA PRO A 177 17.27 20.37 2.39
C PRO A 177 18.44 21.05 1.68
N ALA A 178 18.73 22.31 2.00
CA ALA A 178 19.88 23.00 1.45
C ALA A 178 21.19 22.39 1.99
N VAL A 179 22.23 22.30 1.14
CA VAL A 179 23.54 21.75 1.52
C VAL A 179 24.11 22.47 2.74
N LYS A 180 24.01 23.80 2.76
CA LYS A 180 24.47 24.64 3.89
C LYS A 180 23.78 24.26 5.20
N ASP A 181 22.47 24.09 5.20
CA ASP A 181 21.69 23.73 6.38
C ASP A 181 22.04 22.32 6.86
N THR A 182 22.19 21.37 5.92
CA THR A 182 22.61 20.00 6.22
C THR A 182 24.02 19.97 6.83
N VAL A 183 24.97 20.71 6.28
CA VAL A 183 26.34 20.80 6.80
C VAL A 183 26.38 21.44 8.19
N SER A 184 25.62 22.52 8.40
CA SER A 184 25.53 23.16 9.71
C SER A 184 25.00 22.21 10.78
N ARG A 185 23.88 21.52 10.50
CA ARG A 185 23.27 20.55 11.43
C ARG A 185 24.16 19.33 11.64
N TYR A 186 24.88 18.90 10.60
CA TYR A 186 25.87 17.83 10.72
C TYR A 186 26.97 18.21 11.71
N LEU A 187 27.60 19.38 11.54
CA LEU A 187 28.66 19.85 12.43
C LEU A 187 28.15 20.02 13.88
N GLU A 188 26.96 20.57 14.06
CA GLU A 188 26.31 20.65 15.38
C GLU A 188 26.14 19.27 16.02
N SER A 189 25.70 18.27 15.24
CA SER A 189 25.46 16.90 15.74
C SER A 189 26.74 16.14 16.11
N VAL A 190 27.85 16.39 15.41
CA VAL A 190 29.12 15.67 15.67
C VAL A 190 30.03 16.40 16.66
N ARG A 191 29.79 17.69 16.91
CA ARG A 191 30.54 18.49 17.88
C ARG A 191 30.71 17.81 19.24
N PRO A 192 29.66 17.29 19.91
CA PRO A 192 29.81 16.64 21.22
C PRO A 192 30.53 15.28 21.15
N LEU A 193 30.77 14.73 19.95
CA LEU A 193 31.38 13.41 19.74
C LEU A 193 32.87 13.48 19.39
N MET A 194 33.42 14.69 19.21
CA MET A 194 34.76 14.91 18.65
C MET A 194 35.64 15.75 19.56
N LYS A 195 36.95 15.46 19.56
CA LYS A 195 37.97 16.33 20.14
C LYS A 195 38.13 17.59 19.31
N GLU A 196 38.67 18.66 19.91
CA GLU A 196 38.79 19.97 19.27
C GLU A 196 39.53 19.93 17.91
N GLY A 197 40.71 19.31 17.86
CA GLY A 197 41.48 19.22 16.61
C GLY A 197 40.76 18.43 15.51
N ASP A 198 40.08 17.34 15.87
CA ASP A 198 39.28 16.56 14.92
C ASP A 198 38.08 17.35 14.41
N PHE A 199 37.42 18.10 15.29
CA PHE A 199 36.29 18.95 14.92
C PHE A 199 36.71 20.08 13.98
N GLN A 200 37.87 20.71 14.19
CA GLN A 200 38.41 21.73 13.29
C GLN A 200 38.68 21.15 11.90
N ARG A 201 39.33 19.98 11.83
CA ARG A 201 39.53 19.27 10.57
C ARG A 201 38.21 18.93 9.88
N MET A 202 37.23 18.42 10.63
CA MET A 202 35.92 18.07 10.08
C MET A 202 35.14 19.30 9.61
N THR A 203 35.28 20.42 10.31
CA THR A 203 34.69 21.70 9.89
C THR A 203 35.25 22.13 8.54
N ALA A 204 36.58 22.07 8.36
CA ALA A 204 37.21 22.43 7.10
C ALA A 204 36.73 21.54 5.94
N LEU A 205 36.71 20.22 6.13
CA LEU A 205 36.22 19.27 5.11
C LEU A 205 34.73 19.46 4.78
N ALA A 206 33.89 19.72 5.78
CA ALA A 206 32.47 19.92 5.57
C ALA A 206 32.17 21.24 4.83
N GLN A 207 32.96 22.29 5.10
CA GLN A 207 32.89 23.57 4.38
C GLN A 207 33.38 23.43 2.94
N ASP A 208 34.49 22.72 2.73
CA ASP A 208 34.99 22.40 1.39
C ASP A 208 33.92 21.65 0.57
N PHE A 209 33.32 20.62 1.15
CA PHE A 209 32.21 19.90 0.53
C PHE A 209 31.03 20.84 0.19
N ALA A 210 30.66 21.75 1.08
CA ALA A 210 29.54 22.66 0.88
C ALA A 210 29.73 23.61 -0.32
N VAL A 211 30.98 23.97 -0.62
CA VAL A 211 31.33 24.90 -1.71
C VAL A 211 31.63 24.16 -3.01
N ASN A 212 32.33 23.02 -2.93
CA ASN A 212 32.84 22.31 -4.09
C ASN A 212 31.89 21.19 -4.57
N LEU A 213 32.00 20.00 -4.00
CA LEU A 213 31.29 18.80 -4.50
C LEU A 213 29.78 18.83 -4.20
N GLY A 214 29.39 19.37 -3.05
CA GLY A 214 28.02 19.39 -2.54
C GLY A 214 27.00 19.99 -3.52
N PRO A 215 27.23 21.17 -4.10
CA PRO A 215 26.34 21.76 -5.10
C PRO A 215 26.08 20.87 -6.32
N LYS A 216 27.11 20.17 -6.81
CA LYS A 216 27.00 19.23 -7.94
C LYS A 216 26.12 18.03 -7.58
N LEU A 217 26.36 17.41 -6.42
CA LEU A 217 25.53 16.29 -5.95
C LEU A 217 24.09 16.73 -5.65
N GLN A 218 23.92 17.91 -5.06
CA GLN A 218 22.61 18.50 -4.78
C GLN A 218 21.80 18.74 -6.06
N TRP A 219 22.45 19.08 -7.17
CA TRP A 219 21.79 19.23 -8.46
C TRP A 219 21.16 17.91 -8.93
N TYR A 220 21.92 16.80 -8.88
CA TYR A 220 21.39 15.47 -9.21
C TYR A 220 20.28 15.04 -8.25
N LEU A 221 20.42 15.35 -6.96
CA LEU A 221 19.39 15.02 -5.95
C LEU A 221 18.08 15.78 -6.19
N LYS A 222 18.17 17.08 -6.53
CA LYS A 222 17.01 17.88 -6.94
C LYS A 222 16.36 17.32 -8.19
N LEU A 223 17.15 16.97 -9.21
CA LEU A 223 16.64 16.32 -10.41
C LEU A 223 15.87 15.03 -10.04
N LYS A 224 16.46 14.14 -9.22
CA LYS A 224 15.78 12.92 -8.74
C LYS A 224 14.47 13.24 -8.04
N SER A 225 14.42 14.26 -7.18
CA SER A 225 13.21 14.68 -6.47
C SER A 225 12.08 15.19 -7.37
N TRP A 226 12.38 15.58 -8.61
CA TRP A 226 11.38 15.99 -9.58
C TRP A 226 10.68 14.79 -10.23
N TRP A 227 11.41 13.69 -10.43
CA TRP A 227 10.93 12.48 -11.10
C TRP A 227 10.43 11.41 -10.12
N ALA A 228 11.01 11.32 -8.93
CA ALA A 228 10.62 10.37 -7.90
C ALA A 228 9.43 10.87 -7.06
N THR A 229 8.57 9.95 -6.62
CA THR A 229 7.52 10.24 -5.63
C THR A 229 8.12 10.63 -4.27
N ASN A 230 9.19 9.95 -3.89
CA ASN A 230 10.07 10.27 -2.77
C ASN A 230 11.51 9.95 -3.20
N TYR A 231 12.42 10.93 -3.07
CA TYR A 231 13.79 10.78 -3.57
C TYR A 231 14.65 9.83 -2.72
N VAL A 232 14.22 9.46 -1.52
CA VAL A 232 14.97 8.64 -0.55
C VAL A 232 14.48 7.18 -0.53
N SER A 233 13.19 6.93 -0.75
CA SER A 233 12.58 5.63 -0.40
C SER A 233 13.20 4.41 -1.09
N ASP A 234 13.52 4.51 -2.39
CA ASP A 234 14.16 3.44 -3.16
C ASP A 234 15.58 3.17 -2.67
N TRP A 235 16.39 4.21 -2.50
CA TRP A 235 17.74 4.09 -1.97
C TRP A 235 17.77 3.62 -0.51
N TRP A 236 16.83 4.07 0.31
CA TRP A 236 16.71 3.64 1.69
C TRP A 236 16.38 2.14 1.77
N GLU A 237 15.39 1.69 1.02
CA GLU A 237 15.06 0.27 0.92
C GLU A 237 16.26 -0.56 0.44
N GLU A 238 16.87 -0.15 -0.68
CA GLU A 238 17.95 -0.89 -1.30
C GLU A 238 19.23 -0.91 -0.46
N TYR A 239 19.80 0.26 -0.16
CA TYR A 239 21.13 0.36 0.42
C TYR A 239 21.16 0.10 1.92
N ILE A 240 20.11 0.49 2.66
CA ILE A 240 20.10 0.32 4.13
C ILE A 240 19.63 -1.07 4.52
N TYR A 241 18.63 -1.63 3.82
CA TYR A 241 18.08 -2.92 4.19
C TYR A 241 18.48 -4.05 3.25
N LEU A 242 18.24 -3.89 1.95
CA LEU A 242 18.34 -5.02 1.02
C LEU A 242 19.78 -5.41 0.67
N ARG A 243 20.72 -4.47 0.68
CA ARG A 243 22.16 -4.72 0.45
C ARG A 243 22.94 -5.09 1.70
N GLY A 244 22.38 -4.89 2.91
CA GLY A 244 22.98 -5.39 4.14
C GLY A 244 23.17 -6.91 4.08
N ARG A 245 24.39 -7.42 4.32
CA ARG A 245 24.74 -8.85 4.20
C ARG A 245 24.75 -9.62 5.53
N GLY A 246 24.69 -8.89 6.64
CA GLY A 246 24.57 -9.48 7.97
C GLY A 246 23.20 -10.14 8.23
N PRO A 247 23.06 -10.88 9.34
CA PRO A 247 21.86 -11.63 9.65
C PRO A 247 20.74 -10.68 10.09
N ILE A 248 19.55 -10.81 9.50
CA ILE A 248 18.45 -9.86 9.75
C ILE A 248 17.71 -10.10 11.06
N MET A 249 17.72 -11.34 11.59
CA MET A 249 16.94 -11.65 12.80
C MET A 249 17.38 -10.84 14.01
N VAL A 250 18.68 -10.57 14.15
CA VAL A 250 19.24 -9.79 15.27
C VAL A 250 19.41 -8.32 14.90
N ASN A 251 19.80 -8.01 13.66
CA ASN A 251 20.25 -6.66 13.30
C ASN A 251 19.18 -5.78 12.65
N SER A 252 18.05 -6.33 12.21
CA SER A 252 17.06 -5.58 11.42
C SER A 252 15.61 -5.87 11.76
N ASN A 253 15.26 -7.10 12.13
CA ASN A 253 13.90 -7.45 12.50
C ASN A 253 13.55 -6.81 13.85
N TYR A 254 12.32 -6.32 13.97
CA TYR A 254 11.76 -5.87 15.23
C TYR A 254 10.56 -6.74 15.59
N TYR A 255 10.25 -6.82 16.88
CA TYR A 255 9.03 -7.45 17.36
C TYR A 255 8.37 -6.56 18.40
N ALA A 256 7.06 -6.66 18.49
CA ALA A 256 6.28 -6.09 19.57
C ALA A 256 5.52 -7.24 20.23
N MET A 257 5.53 -7.29 21.56
CA MET A 257 4.73 -8.25 22.30
C MET A 257 3.39 -7.61 22.62
N GLU A 258 2.33 -8.14 22.02
CA GLU A 258 0.95 -7.77 22.32
C GLU A 258 0.47 -8.53 23.56
N MET A 259 -0.39 -7.90 24.37
CA MET A 259 -1.14 -8.55 25.48
C MET A 259 -0.29 -9.25 26.55
N LEU A 260 0.87 -8.69 26.93
CA LEU A 260 1.69 -9.19 28.05
C LEU A 260 0.89 -9.47 29.34
N TYR A 261 -0.22 -8.77 29.55
CA TYR A 261 -1.03 -8.84 30.77
C TYR A 261 -2.45 -9.40 30.57
N ILE A 262 -2.79 -9.85 29.37
CA ILE A 262 -4.15 -10.34 29.07
C ILE A 262 -4.07 -11.67 28.35
N THR A 263 -4.58 -12.72 28.98
CA THR A 263 -4.75 -14.03 28.33
C THR A 263 -6.25 -14.30 28.18
N PRO A 264 -6.86 -14.05 27.00
CA PRO A 264 -8.32 -14.15 26.83
C PRO A 264 -8.90 -15.55 27.10
N THR A 265 -8.12 -16.60 26.88
CA THR A 265 -8.47 -18.00 27.20
C THR A 265 -7.19 -18.82 27.36
N HIS A 266 -7.19 -19.86 28.20
CA HIS A 266 -6.04 -20.75 28.39
C HIS A 266 -5.84 -21.74 27.24
N ILE A 267 -6.85 -21.96 26.40
CA ILE A 267 -6.80 -22.89 25.27
C ILE A 267 -5.98 -22.29 24.12
N GLN A 268 -4.80 -22.84 23.84
CA GLN A 268 -3.88 -22.33 22.81
C GLN A 268 -4.51 -22.35 21.41
N ALA A 269 -5.17 -23.45 21.02
CA ALA A 269 -5.83 -23.58 19.73
C ALA A 269 -6.93 -22.51 19.54
N ALA A 270 -7.74 -22.27 20.58
CA ALA A 270 -8.80 -21.27 20.56
C ALA A 270 -8.22 -19.84 20.43
N ARG A 271 -7.14 -19.53 21.16
CA ARG A 271 -6.43 -18.25 21.02
C ARG A 271 -5.93 -18.08 19.58
N ALA A 272 -5.19 -19.05 19.05
CA ALA A 272 -4.64 -18.99 17.70
C ALA A 272 -5.75 -18.83 16.63
N GLY A 273 -6.82 -19.62 16.72
CA GLY A 273 -7.97 -19.53 15.80
C GLY A 273 -8.64 -18.15 15.80
N ASN A 274 -8.86 -17.56 16.97
CA ASN A 274 -9.42 -16.20 17.09
C ASN A 274 -8.46 -15.12 16.57
N THR A 275 -7.19 -15.20 16.93
CA THR A 275 -6.16 -14.25 16.46
C THR A 275 -6.02 -14.29 14.95
N ILE A 276 -5.93 -15.48 14.35
CA ILE A 276 -5.87 -15.65 12.88
C ILE A 276 -7.13 -15.05 12.24
N HIS A 277 -8.31 -15.34 12.77
CA HIS A 277 -9.56 -14.80 12.24
C HIS A 277 -9.58 -13.26 12.27
N ALA A 278 -9.20 -12.65 13.41
CA ALA A 278 -9.14 -11.20 13.57
C ALA A 278 -8.12 -10.55 12.60
N ILE A 279 -6.93 -11.13 12.45
CA ILE A 279 -5.92 -10.68 11.48
C ILE A 279 -6.49 -10.73 10.06
N LEU A 280 -7.28 -11.75 9.72
CA LEU A 280 -7.86 -11.88 8.38
C LEU A 280 -9.04 -10.93 8.12
N LEU A 281 -9.79 -10.55 9.16
CA LEU A 281 -10.75 -9.45 9.08
C LEU A 281 -10.03 -8.13 8.81
N TYR A 282 -8.91 -7.87 9.49
CA TYR A 282 -8.08 -6.70 9.22
C TYR A 282 -7.47 -6.74 7.81
N ARG A 283 -6.92 -7.88 7.38
CA ARG A 283 -6.45 -8.07 6.01
C ARG A 283 -7.53 -7.75 4.99
N ARG A 284 -8.77 -8.15 5.24
CA ARG A 284 -9.90 -7.86 4.34
C ARG A 284 -10.17 -6.35 4.22
N THR A 285 -10.08 -5.59 5.31
CA THR A 285 -10.29 -4.13 5.25
C THR A 285 -9.15 -3.42 4.53
N VAL A 286 -7.90 -3.88 4.72
CA VAL A 286 -6.73 -3.40 3.96
C VAL A 286 -6.86 -3.74 2.47
N ASP A 287 -7.20 -4.99 2.14
CA ASP A 287 -7.38 -5.45 0.75
C ASP A 287 -8.50 -4.71 0.01
N ARG A 288 -9.49 -4.22 0.75
CA ARG A 288 -10.59 -3.40 0.21
C ARG A 288 -10.32 -1.91 0.33
N GLU A 289 -9.19 -1.48 0.87
CA GLU A 289 -8.86 -0.06 1.07
C GLU A 289 -9.86 0.68 1.98
N GLU A 290 -10.64 -0.06 2.77
CA GLU A 290 -11.70 0.45 3.65
C GLU A 290 -11.16 0.96 4.99
N LEU A 291 -9.89 0.67 5.29
CA LEU A 291 -9.21 1.21 6.47
C LEU A 291 -9.13 2.74 6.36
N LYS A 292 -9.41 3.43 7.47
CA LYS A 292 -9.25 4.89 7.52
C LYS A 292 -7.76 5.24 7.44
N PRO A 293 -7.37 6.30 6.70
CA PRO A 293 -6.00 6.77 6.68
C PRO A 293 -5.50 7.11 8.09
N ILE A 294 -4.25 6.74 8.35
CA ILE A 294 -3.59 7.17 9.58
C ILE A 294 -3.40 8.67 9.54
N ARG A 295 -3.67 9.30 10.68
CA ARG A 295 -3.35 10.70 10.94
C ARG A 295 -2.40 10.79 12.10
N LEU A 296 -1.49 11.74 12.04
CA LEU A 296 -0.47 11.92 13.07
C LEU A 296 -1.13 12.29 14.41
N LEU A 297 -0.94 11.48 15.46
CA LEU A 297 -1.33 11.78 16.85
C LEU A 297 -2.77 12.32 17.01
N GLY A 298 -3.73 11.79 16.25
CA GLY A 298 -5.13 12.24 16.30
C GLY A 298 -5.40 13.62 15.67
N SER A 299 -4.40 14.22 15.01
CA SER A 299 -4.53 15.48 14.27
C SER A 299 -5.28 15.32 12.94
N THR A 300 -5.39 16.41 12.18
CA THR A 300 -5.98 16.42 10.83
C THR A 300 -5.00 16.01 9.73
N ILE A 301 -3.72 15.76 10.07
CA ILE A 301 -2.63 15.58 9.11
C ILE A 301 -2.53 14.11 8.70
N PRO A 302 -2.79 13.75 7.44
CA PRO A 302 -2.69 12.38 6.95
C PRO A 302 -1.22 11.95 6.78
N LEU A 303 -0.96 10.65 6.97
CA LEU A 303 0.33 10.03 6.69
C LEU A 303 0.27 9.15 5.44
N CYS A 304 1.43 8.85 4.87
CA CYS A 304 1.54 7.91 3.76
C CYS A 304 1.15 6.51 4.22
N SER A 305 0.25 5.87 3.48
CA SER A 305 -0.20 4.49 3.70
C SER A 305 0.42 3.46 2.74
N ALA A 306 1.46 3.80 1.97
CA ALA A 306 2.00 2.90 0.93
C ALA A 306 2.52 1.56 1.49
N GLN A 307 2.98 1.54 2.74
CA GLN A 307 3.49 0.33 3.40
C GLN A 307 2.40 -0.73 3.66
N TRP A 308 1.12 -0.37 3.67
CA TRP A 308 0.02 -1.33 3.89
C TRP A 308 -0.09 -2.38 2.78
N GLU A 309 0.37 -2.05 1.56
CA GLU A 309 0.39 -3.00 0.44
C GLU A 309 1.24 -4.24 0.75
N ARG A 310 2.28 -4.08 1.58
CA ARG A 310 3.27 -5.12 1.85
C ARG A 310 3.03 -5.86 3.16
N LEU A 311 1.98 -5.53 3.92
CA LEU A 311 1.72 -6.13 5.23
C LEU A 311 1.42 -7.64 5.16
N PHE A 312 0.75 -8.09 4.10
CA PHE A 312 0.36 -9.48 3.90
C PHE A 312 0.97 -10.05 2.63
N ASN A 313 1.24 -11.36 2.63
CA ASN A 313 1.77 -12.10 1.49
C ASN A 313 3.10 -11.58 0.93
N THR A 314 3.89 -10.93 1.78
CA THR A 314 5.19 -10.38 1.39
C THR A 314 6.28 -11.12 2.13
N SER A 315 7.34 -11.49 1.43
CA SER A 315 8.54 -12.08 2.03
C SER A 315 9.79 -11.48 1.39
N ARG A 316 10.88 -11.45 2.16
CA ARG A 316 12.20 -11.02 1.68
C ARG A 316 12.98 -12.24 1.21
N ILE A 317 13.31 -12.27 -0.08
CA ILE A 317 14.07 -13.34 -0.72
C ILE A 317 15.56 -12.96 -0.66
N PRO A 318 16.43 -13.83 -0.13
CA PRO A 318 17.87 -13.56 -0.10
C PRO A 318 18.45 -13.54 -1.52
N GLY A 319 19.34 -12.59 -1.78
CA GLY A 319 20.21 -12.58 -2.97
C GLY A 319 21.68 -12.49 -2.54
N GLU A 320 22.63 -12.73 -3.45
CA GLU A 320 24.06 -12.64 -3.11
C GLU A 320 24.49 -11.18 -2.86
N GLU A 321 24.16 -10.27 -3.78
CA GLU A 321 24.48 -8.85 -3.62
C GLU A 321 23.34 -8.06 -2.96
N THR A 322 22.12 -8.28 -3.43
CA THR A 322 20.92 -7.54 -3.01
C THR A 322 19.76 -8.50 -2.82
N ASP A 323 19.08 -8.40 -1.68
CA ASP A 323 17.85 -9.14 -1.42
C ASP A 323 16.67 -8.52 -2.19
N THR A 324 15.60 -9.29 -2.41
CA THR A 324 14.40 -8.78 -3.09
C THR A 324 13.17 -8.93 -2.23
N ILE A 325 12.23 -7.99 -2.34
CA ILE A 325 10.91 -8.09 -1.69
C ILE A 325 9.94 -8.74 -2.67
N GLN A 326 9.48 -9.95 -2.34
CA GLN A 326 8.50 -10.68 -3.12
C GLN A 326 7.12 -10.51 -2.49
N HIS A 327 6.19 -9.94 -3.26
CA HIS A 327 4.78 -9.85 -2.89
C HIS A 327 3.93 -10.80 -3.73
N VAL A 328 3.22 -11.72 -3.10
CA VAL A 328 2.35 -12.69 -3.76
C VAL A 328 0.90 -12.24 -3.69
N LYS A 329 0.28 -12.04 -4.86
CA LYS A 329 -1.14 -11.67 -4.93
C LYS A 329 -2.02 -12.85 -4.55
N ASP A 330 -3.09 -12.56 -3.81
CA ASP A 330 -4.21 -13.48 -3.57
C ASP A 330 -3.87 -14.83 -2.88
N SER A 331 -2.85 -14.88 -2.01
CA SER A 331 -2.63 -16.06 -1.16
C SER A 331 -3.83 -16.33 -0.24
N ARG A 332 -4.26 -17.59 -0.17
CA ARG A 332 -5.42 -18.08 0.61
C ARG A 332 -5.06 -19.04 1.74
N HIS A 333 -3.79 -19.12 2.07
CA HIS A 333 -3.28 -19.98 3.12
C HIS A 333 -2.32 -19.20 4.02
N ILE A 334 -2.13 -19.71 5.24
CA ILE A 334 -0.97 -19.39 6.07
C ILE A 334 -0.05 -20.61 6.13
N VAL A 335 1.16 -20.37 6.66
CA VAL A 335 2.08 -21.42 7.08
C VAL A 335 2.12 -21.40 8.60
N VAL A 336 1.95 -22.57 9.22
CA VAL A 336 2.05 -22.77 10.67
C VAL A 336 3.26 -23.64 10.94
N TYR A 337 4.12 -23.21 11.87
CA TYR A 337 5.25 -24.00 12.34
C TYR A 337 4.91 -24.63 13.69
N HIS A 338 5.03 -25.95 13.79
CA HIS A 338 4.84 -26.69 15.04
C HIS A 338 5.80 -27.90 15.09
N ARG A 339 6.51 -28.06 16.22
CA ARG A 339 7.43 -29.19 16.48
C ARG A 339 8.38 -29.54 15.31
N GLY A 340 8.97 -28.52 14.68
CA GLY A 340 9.92 -28.73 13.59
C GLY A 340 9.29 -28.95 12.21
N ARG A 341 7.95 -28.90 12.09
CA ARG A 341 7.23 -29.11 10.84
C ARG A 341 6.50 -27.86 10.36
N TYR A 342 6.30 -27.76 9.05
CA TYR A 342 5.54 -26.67 8.43
C TYR A 342 4.23 -27.17 7.84
N PHE A 343 3.12 -26.59 8.32
CA PHE A 343 1.78 -26.93 7.91
C PHE A 343 1.21 -25.82 7.03
N LYS A 344 0.70 -26.20 5.86
CA LYS A 344 -0.06 -25.31 4.98
C LYS A 344 -1.53 -25.33 5.38
N VAL A 345 -2.01 -24.22 5.94
CA VAL A 345 -3.35 -24.11 6.51
C VAL A 345 -4.21 -23.23 5.61
N TRP A 346 -5.28 -23.80 5.07
CA TRP A 346 -6.23 -23.08 4.23
C TRP A 346 -7.15 -22.23 5.07
N LEU A 347 -7.40 -21.00 4.62
CA LEU A 347 -8.18 -20.01 5.38
C LEU A 347 -9.63 -19.89 4.94
N TYR A 348 -9.99 -20.55 3.84
CA TYR A 348 -11.29 -20.39 3.19
C TYR A 348 -11.91 -21.75 2.88
N HIS A 349 -13.22 -21.83 3.04
CA HIS A 349 -14.06 -22.96 2.65
C HIS A 349 -15.34 -22.38 2.04
N ASP A 350 -15.86 -22.93 0.95
CA ASP A 350 -17.07 -22.44 0.26
C ASP A 350 -17.07 -20.94 -0.07
N GLY A 351 -15.90 -20.40 -0.43
CA GLY A 351 -15.74 -18.97 -0.73
C GLY A 351 -15.82 -18.04 0.48
N ARG A 352 -16.11 -18.56 1.68
CA ARG A 352 -16.10 -17.80 2.94
C ARG A 352 -14.80 -17.99 3.71
N LEU A 353 -14.50 -17.00 4.53
CA LEU A 353 -13.45 -17.10 5.55
C LEU A 353 -13.89 -18.14 6.60
N LEU A 354 -12.96 -18.98 7.04
CA LEU A 354 -13.21 -19.90 8.14
C LEU A 354 -13.54 -19.14 9.43
N ARG A 355 -14.51 -19.65 10.18
CA ARG A 355 -14.92 -19.15 11.49
C ARG A 355 -13.85 -19.47 12.53
N PRO A 356 -13.78 -18.73 13.64
CA PRO A 356 -12.79 -18.97 14.70
C PRO A 356 -12.76 -20.43 15.18
N ARG A 357 -13.92 -21.09 15.34
CA ARG A 357 -14.01 -22.49 15.77
C ARG A 357 -13.43 -23.48 14.76
N GLU A 358 -13.56 -23.21 13.47
CA GLU A 358 -13.01 -24.07 12.41
C GLU A 358 -11.49 -23.91 12.33
N LEU A 359 -10.99 -22.69 12.50
CA LEU A 359 -9.55 -22.42 12.61
C LEU A 359 -8.98 -23.05 13.88
N GLU A 360 -9.69 -22.96 15.01
CA GLU A 360 -9.33 -23.64 16.26
C GLU A 360 -9.20 -25.15 16.05
N GLN A 361 -10.16 -25.79 15.37
CA GLN A 361 -10.08 -27.23 15.07
C GLN A 361 -8.84 -27.56 14.23
N GLN A 362 -8.53 -26.77 13.20
CA GLN A 362 -7.30 -26.97 12.42
C GLN A 362 -6.03 -26.76 13.25
N MET A 363 -6.03 -25.80 14.18
CA MET A 363 -4.88 -25.58 15.08
C MET A 363 -4.75 -26.73 16.07
N GLN A 364 -5.87 -27.24 16.60
CA GLN A 364 -5.89 -28.38 17.50
C GLN A 364 -5.37 -29.65 16.80
N GLN A 365 -5.79 -29.89 15.55
CA GLN A 365 -5.24 -30.98 14.73
C GLN A 365 -3.72 -30.88 14.57
N ILE A 366 -3.17 -29.68 14.39
CA ILE A 366 -1.71 -29.48 14.30
C ILE A 366 -1.03 -29.70 15.66
N LEU A 367 -1.66 -29.30 16.77
CA LEU A 367 -1.12 -29.53 18.12
C LEU A 367 -1.13 -31.02 18.52
N ASP A 368 -2.14 -31.75 18.06
CA ASP A 368 -2.30 -33.19 18.31
C ASP A 368 -1.49 -34.05 17.32
N ASP A 369 -0.92 -33.44 16.28
CA ASP A 369 -0.10 -34.13 15.28
C ASP A 369 1.20 -34.65 15.91
N THR A 370 1.39 -35.97 15.86
CA THR A 370 2.55 -36.68 16.40
C THR A 370 3.58 -37.04 15.34
N SER A 371 3.44 -36.52 14.11
CA SER A 371 4.37 -36.84 13.05
C SER A 371 5.75 -36.25 13.32
N GLU A 372 6.79 -37.01 12.99
CA GLU A 372 8.16 -36.50 13.01
C GLU A 372 8.46 -35.60 11.80
N PRO A 373 9.33 -34.59 11.94
CA PRO A 373 9.80 -33.76 10.84
C PRO A 373 10.64 -34.57 9.83
N GLN A 374 10.59 -34.18 8.56
CA GLN A 374 11.48 -34.75 7.55
C GLN A 374 12.96 -34.45 7.92
N PRO A 375 13.94 -35.25 7.44
CA PRO A 375 15.34 -35.00 7.70
C PRO A 375 15.76 -33.55 7.39
N GLY A 376 16.18 -32.81 8.43
CA GLY A 376 16.57 -31.41 8.33
C GLY A 376 15.44 -30.37 8.40
N GLU A 377 14.17 -30.75 8.27
CA GLU A 377 13.02 -29.82 8.28
C GLU A 377 12.94 -29.01 9.57
N ALA A 378 13.19 -29.65 10.71
CA ALA A 378 13.16 -29.00 12.03
C ALA A 378 14.12 -27.81 12.15
N LYS A 379 15.20 -27.80 11.36
CA LYS A 379 16.23 -26.75 11.37
C LYS A 379 16.10 -25.79 10.18
N LEU A 380 15.10 -25.98 9.31
CA LEU A 380 14.95 -25.21 8.07
C LEU A 380 14.82 -23.69 8.32
N ALA A 381 14.10 -23.29 9.37
CA ALA A 381 13.96 -21.87 9.73
C ALA A 381 15.29 -21.21 10.10
N ALA A 382 16.24 -21.97 10.65
CA ALA A 382 17.53 -21.42 11.06
C ALA A 382 18.31 -20.83 9.88
N LEU A 383 18.07 -21.32 8.66
CA LEU A 383 18.67 -20.75 7.45
C LEU A 383 18.27 -19.29 7.23
N THR A 384 17.04 -18.91 7.64
CA THR A 384 16.57 -17.51 7.51
C THR A 384 17.27 -16.56 8.49
N ALA A 385 17.93 -17.10 9.51
CA ALA A 385 18.72 -16.39 10.51
C ALA A 385 20.18 -16.21 10.12
N ALA A 386 20.68 -16.94 9.13
CA ALA A 386 22.05 -16.85 8.66
C ALA A 386 22.33 -15.50 7.97
N ASP A 387 23.61 -15.23 7.74
CA ASP A 387 24.07 -14.19 6.84
C ASP A 387 23.40 -14.33 5.47
N ARG A 388 23.20 -13.21 4.79
CA ARG A 388 22.37 -13.17 3.58
C ARG A 388 22.97 -13.97 2.43
N VAL A 389 24.29 -13.95 2.29
CA VAL A 389 24.99 -14.65 1.20
C VAL A 389 24.95 -16.18 1.38
N PRO A 390 25.32 -16.76 2.54
CA PRO A 390 25.11 -18.18 2.79
C PRO A 390 23.66 -18.61 2.62
N TRP A 391 22.70 -17.80 3.10
CA TRP A 391 21.28 -18.11 2.91
C TRP A 391 20.88 -18.08 1.43
N ALA A 392 21.32 -17.08 0.66
CA ALA A 392 21.05 -17.00 -0.78
C ALA A 392 21.56 -18.25 -1.52
N LYS A 393 22.81 -18.63 -1.28
CA LYS A 393 23.44 -19.80 -1.90
C LYS A 393 22.75 -21.10 -1.51
N CYS A 394 22.50 -21.29 -0.22
CA CYS A 394 21.75 -22.45 0.26
C CYS A 394 20.35 -22.52 -0.38
N ARG A 395 19.64 -21.38 -0.45
CA ARG A 395 18.33 -21.32 -1.09
C ARG A 395 18.37 -21.66 -2.56
N GLN A 396 19.37 -21.18 -3.29
CA GLN A 396 19.54 -21.48 -4.71
C GLN A 396 19.88 -22.95 -4.94
N THR A 397 20.82 -23.51 -4.18
CA THR A 397 21.28 -24.89 -4.35
C THR A 397 20.21 -25.92 -4.00
N TYR A 398 19.45 -25.71 -2.92
CA TYR A 398 18.55 -26.74 -2.38
C TYR A 398 17.06 -26.47 -2.62
N PHE A 399 16.66 -25.24 -2.98
CA PHE A 399 15.26 -24.84 -3.08
C PHE A 399 14.89 -24.07 -4.36
N ALA A 400 15.83 -23.83 -5.28
CA ALA A 400 15.47 -23.33 -6.61
C ALA A 400 14.77 -24.44 -7.40
N ARG A 401 13.65 -24.11 -8.02
CA ARG A 401 12.94 -24.97 -8.97
C ARG A 401 13.26 -24.53 -10.38
#